data_AF-A0A538UDR5-F1
#
_entry.id   AF-A0A538UDR5-F1
#
_cell.length_a   1.000
_cell.length_b   1.000
_cell.length_c   1.000
_cell.angle_alpha   90.00
_cell.angle_beta   90.00
_cell.angle_gamma   90.00
#
_symmetry.space_group_name_H-M   'P 1'
#
loop_
_entity.id
_entity.type
_entity.pdbx_description
1 polymer ?
#
loop_
_entity_poly.entity_id
_entity_poly.type
_entity_poly.pdbx_seq_one_letter_code
_entity_poly.pdbx_strand_id
1 'polypeptide(L)'
;LNGLRSHEKFIPGDVFTLPFDQVALFIRHLWATDGSLWLGDGRQARLYYCSTSMRMILDLQSLLLRFGILGRIKTFAQGVHRPLHRVDLYAAENQLRFLEDIGIHGARGEQVEPVAAYLRSLTSNTNLDTVPVEVWDTVRASMLVHGVTTRGMAKHLGRAYNGSVLYKHAPSRERLAAVSTALDEPDLHCLAESDVFWDTILSIEPRGEEPVFDATVSGTHNFIANGIVAHNSVEQDSDVVLFVFREEYYKPDDPALKGKATIIIAKQRNGPTGDVTLTFLREFTKFVPYSPMMVGETEPDF
;
A
#
# COMPACT_ATOMS: atom_id res chain seq x y z
N LEU A 1 18.58 -16.63 10.65
CA LEU A 1 18.21 -16.52 9.22
C LEU A 1 17.98 -17.92 8.69
N ASN A 2 17.00 -18.09 7.80
CA ASN A 2 16.78 -19.33 7.08
C ASN A 2 17.35 -19.23 5.66
N GLY A 3 17.46 -20.37 4.96
CA GLY A 3 18.10 -20.48 3.64
C GLY A 3 19.57 -20.89 3.76
N LEU A 4 19.97 -21.93 3.01
CA LEU A 4 21.32 -22.49 3.08
C LEU A 4 22.33 -21.64 2.32
N ARG A 5 21.94 -21.09 1.16
CA ARG A 5 22.80 -20.27 0.31
C ARG A 5 22.51 -18.78 0.49
N SER A 6 23.50 -17.93 0.20
CA SER A 6 23.39 -16.47 0.37
C SER A 6 22.19 -15.84 -0.35
N HIS A 7 21.87 -16.31 -1.56
CA HIS A 7 20.76 -15.83 -2.39
C HIS A 7 19.40 -16.44 -2.02
N GLU A 8 19.40 -17.47 -1.18
CA GLU A 8 18.20 -18.11 -0.66
C GLU A 8 17.87 -17.60 0.75
N LYS A 9 18.72 -16.75 1.35
CA LYS A 9 18.52 -16.26 2.72
C LYS A 9 17.21 -15.47 2.84
N PHE A 10 16.51 -15.65 3.94
CA PHE A 10 15.32 -14.88 4.30
C PHE A 10 15.16 -14.78 5.82
N ILE A 11 14.35 -13.82 6.26
CA ILE A 11 14.06 -13.63 7.68
C ILE A 11 12.96 -14.63 8.09
N PRO A 12 13.14 -15.42 9.16
CA PRO A 12 12.12 -16.36 9.63
C PRO A 12 10.80 -15.66 9.95
N GLY A 13 9.67 -16.31 9.64
CA GLY A 13 8.32 -15.76 9.85
C GLY A 13 8.07 -15.32 11.30
N ASP A 14 8.58 -16.08 12.27
CA ASP A 14 8.42 -15.79 13.70
C ASP A 14 9.04 -14.45 14.10
N VAL A 15 10.04 -13.93 13.37
CA VAL A 15 10.65 -12.62 13.66
C VAL A 15 9.64 -11.49 13.42
N PHE A 16 8.73 -11.65 12.45
CA PHE A 16 7.75 -10.61 12.11
C PHE A 16 6.68 -10.45 13.19
N THR A 17 6.47 -11.44 14.04
CA THR A 17 5.49 -11.41 15.14
C THR A 17 6.10 -10.97 16.47
N LEU A 18 7.42 -10.75 16.52
CA LEU A 18 8.10 -10.34 17.75
C LEU A 18 7.74 -8.90 18.19
N PRO A 19 7.84 -8.62 19.50
CA PRO A 19 7.79 -7.26 20.04
C PRO A 19 8.86 -6.32 19.45
N PHE A 20 8.62 -5.02 19.52
CA PHE A 20 9.46 -3.99 18.89
C PHE A 20 10.93 -4.04 19.33
N ASP A 21 11.19 -4.21 20.62
CA ASP A 21 12.54 -4.29 21.18
C ASP A 21 13.31 -5.51 20.67
N GLN A 22 12.63 -6.64 20.51
CA GLN A 22 13.24 -7.87 19.98
C GLN A 22 13.49 -7.79 18.48
N VAL A 23 12.59 -7.17 17.72
CA VAL A 23 12.83 -6.89 16.29
C VAL A 23 14.00 -5.91 16.14
N ALA A 24 14.04 -4.85 16.93
CA ALA A 24 15.14 -3.89 16.92
C ALA A 24 16.47 -4.59 17.23
N LEU A 25 16.51 -5.43 18.26
CA LEU A 25 17.69 -6.24 18.59
C LEU A 25 18.10 -7.16 17.44
N PHE A 26 17.14 -7.84 16.81
CA PHE A 26 17.39 -8.67 15.64
C PHE A 26 18.00 -7.87 14.49
N ILE A 27 17.40 -6.74 14.11
CA ILE A 27 17.91 -5.88 13.03
C ILE A 27 19.29 -5.32 13.39
N ARG A 28 19.51 -4.89 14.63
CA ARG A 28 20.79 -4.36 15.12
C ARG A 28 21.95 -5.34 14.92
N HIS A 29 21.72 -6.61 15.23
CA HIS A 29 22.72 -7.67 15.05
C HIS A 29 22.82 -8.13 13.59
N LEU A 30 21.70 -8.16 12.86
CA LEU A 30 21.71 -8.43 11.42
C LEU A 30 22.55 -7.40 10.67
N TRP A 31 22.38 -6.11 11.00
CA TRP A 31 23.11 -5.03 10.36
C TRP A 31 24.63 -5.12 10.55
N ALA A 32 25.08 -5.72 11.67
CA ALA A 32 26.50 -5.91 11.93
C ALA A 32 27.18 -6.87 10.92
N THR A 33 26.42 -7.72 10.22
CA THR A 33 26.99 -8.63 9.22
C THR A 33 27.28 -7.89 7.91
N ASP A 34 26.22 -7.48 7.22
CA ASP A 34 26.27 -6.98 5.83
C ASP A 34 25.78 -5.54 5.67
N GLY A 35 25.47 -4.87 6.80
CA GLY A 35 25.04 -3.48 6.83
C GLY A 35 26.22 -2.51 6.90
N SER A 36 26.11 -1.41 6.17
CA SER A 36 27.11 -0.35 6.10
C SER A 36 26.62 0.91 6.79
N LEU A 37 27.51 1.51 7.57
CA LEU A 37 27.38 2.87 8.09
C LEU A 37 28.64 3.62 7.71
N TRP A 38 28.49 4.72 6.98
CA TRP A 38 29.62 5.51 6.50
C TRP A 38 29.33 7.00 6.62
N LEU A 39 30.26 7.71 7.24
CA LEU A 39 30.37 9.15 7.16
C LEU A 39 31.53 9.47 6.21
N GLY A 40 31.26 10.22 5.15
CA GLY A 40 32.32 10.78 4.31
C GLY A 40 33.08 11.89 5.03
N ASP A 41 33.70 12.79 4.26
CA ASP A 41 34.48 13.93 4.76
C ASP A 41 33.61 15.02 5.44
N GLY A 42 32.65 14.63 6.30
CA GLY A 42 31.71 15.52 6.98
C GLY A 42 30.61 16.10 6.08
N ARG A 43 30.40 15.54 4.87
CA ARG A 43 29.43 16.06 3.88
C ARG A 43 28.36 15.09 3.45
N GLN A 44 28.49 13.81 3.81
CA GLN A 44 27.54 12.79 3.41
C GLN A 44 27.56 11.62 4.38
N ALA A 45 26.39 11.30 4.93
CA ALA A 45 26.14 10.04 5.62
C ALA A 45 25.49 9.05 4.65
N ARG A 46 25.85 7.77 4.76
CA ARG A 46 25.20 6.67 4.06
C ARG A 46 24.99 5.49 5.00
N LEU A 47 23.76 4.99 4.98
CA LEU A 47 23.33 3.83 5.73
C LEU A 47 22.56 2.91 4.78
N TYR A 48 23.06 1.69 4.60
CA TYR A 48 22.46 0.73 3.68
C TYR A 48 22.76 -0.71 4.09
N TYR A 49 21.96 -1.65 3.60
CA TYR A 49 22.19 -3.09 3.79
C TYR A 49 22.19 -3.80 2.44
N CYS A 50 23.12 -4.72 2.23
CA CYS A 50 23.30 -5.45 0.97
C CYS A 50 23.02 -6.95 1.14
N SER A 51 22.43 -7.57 0.11
CA SER A 51 22.24 -9.02 0.04
C SER A 51 22.13 -9.50 -1.41
N THR A 52 22.51 -10.75 -1.67
CA THR A 52 22.23 -11.42 -2.96
C THR A 52 20.84 -12.07 -2.99
N SER A 53 20.10 -12.01 -1.89
CA SER A 53 18.71 -12.43 -1.79
C SER A 53 17.78 -11.21 -1.82
N MET A 54 16.96 -11.09 -2.87
CA MET A 54 15.92 -10.05 -2.93
C MET A 54 14.91 -10.22 -1.80
N ARG A 55 14.52 -11.46 -1.50
CA ARG A 55 13.57 -11.76 -0.41
C ARG A 55 14.08 -11.23 0.93
N MET A 56 15.36 -11.43 1.23
CA MET A 56 15.98 -10.88 2.45
C MET A 56 15.87 -9.36 2.54
N ILE A 57 16.05 -8.66 1.41
CA ILE A 57 15.97 -7.19 1.36
C ILE A 57 14.51 -6.72 1.56
N LEU A 58 13.54 -7.40 0.95
CA LEU A 58 12.11 -7.12 1.11
C LEU A 58 11.64 -7.40 2.55
N ASP A 59 12.07 -8.52 3.13
CA ASP A 59 11.81 -8.88 4.52
C ASP A 59 12.35 -7.81 5.47
N LEU A 60 13.61 -7.39 5.27
CA LEU A 60 14.24 -6.34 6.07
C LEU A 60 13.52 -5.00 5.91
N GLN A 61 13.18 -4.60 4.67
CA GLN A 61 12.41 -3.38 4.42
C GLN A 61 11.07 -3.42 5.16
N SER A 62 10.38 -4.56 5.13
CA SER A 62 9.10 -4.73 5.84
C SER A 62 9.25 -4.58 7.36
N LEU A 63 10.31 -5.12 7.95
CA LEU A 63 10.58 -4.92 9.38
C LEU A 63 10.94 -3.46 9.71
N LEU A 64 11.70 -2.78 8.84
CA LEU A 64 12.05 -1.37 9.02
C LEU A 64 10.82 -0.46 8.98
N LEU A 65 9.81 -0.79 8.16
CA LEU A 65 8.54 -0.06 8.13
C LEU A 65 7.82 -0.06 9.48
N ARG A 66 8.00 -1.09 10.33
CA ARG A 66 7.45 -1.10 11.69
C ARG A 66 7.97 0.08 12.52
N PHE A 67 9.20 0.53 12.27
CA PHE A 67 9.84 1.66 12.94
C PHE A 67 9.61 2.98 12.18
N GLY A 68 8.74 3.00 11.17
CA GLY A 68 8.55 4.16 10.30
C GLY A 68 9.83 4.54 9.54
N ILE A 69 10.69 3.56 9.24
CA ILE A 69 11.95 3.78 8.52
C ILE A 69 11.74 3.36 7.06
N LEU A 70 11.70 4.36 6.18
CA LEU A 70 11.58 4.16 4.74
C LEU A 70 12.95 3.85 4.13
N GLY A 71 12.99 2.80 3.31
CA GLY A 71 14.17 2.40 2.55
C GLY A 71 13.86 2.28 1.07
N ARG A 72 14.81 2.64 0.20
CA ARG A 72 14.70 2.45 -1.25
C ARG A 72 15.53 1.25 -1.67
N ILE A 73 14.91 0.33 -2.40
CA ILE A 73 15.59 -0.85 -2.93
C ILE A 73 16.25 -0.50 -4.26
N LYS A 74 17.49 -0.95 -4.45
CA LYS A 74 18.22 -0.91 -5.70
C LYS A 74 18.81 -2.28 -6.02
N THR A 75 18.75 -2.66 -7.28
CA THR A 75 19.37 -3.89 -7.80
C THR A 75 20.52 -3.53 -8.71
N PHE A 76 21.69 -4.10 -8.44
CA PHE A 76 22.91 -3.89 -9.21
C PHE A 76 23.28 -5.19 -9.91
N ALA A 77 23.29 -5.19 -11.24
CA ALA A 77 23.79 -6.31 -12.02
C ALA A 77 25.31 -6.44 -11.82
N GLN A 78 25.80 -7.66 -11.65
CA GLN A 78 27.23 -7.95 -11.45
C GLN A 78 27.80 -8.85 -12.55
N GLY A 79 27.47 -8.56 -13.81
CA GLY A 79 27.95 -9.33 -14.97
C GLY A 79 27.58 -10.81 -14.86
N VAL A 80 28.59 -11.67 -14.66
CA VAL A 80 28.44 -13.13 -14.52
C VAL A 80 27.95 -13.54 -13.12
N HIS A 81 28.10 -12.66 -12.14
CA HIS A 81 27.65 -12.92 -10.77
C HIS A 81 26.18 -12.58 -10.57
N ARG A 82 25.59 -13.16 -9.53
CA ARG A 82 24.21 -12.86 -9.12
C ARG A 82 24.07 -11.36 -8.81
N PRO A 83 22.91 -10.77 -9.12
CA PRO A 83 22.68 -9.38 -8.80
C PRO A 83 22.79 -9.14 -7.29
N LEU A 84 23.29 -7.96 -6.94
CA LEU A 84 23.32 -7.49 -5.56
C LEU A 84 22.10 -6.58 -5.35
N HIS A 85 21.33 -6.88 -4.33
CA HIS A 85 20.20 -6.07 -3.89
C HIS A 85 20.61 -5.27 -2.67
N ARG A 86 20.17 -4.01 -2.62
CA ARG A 86 20.50 -3.09 -1.54
C ARG A 86 19.27 -2.32 -1.11
N VAL A 87 19.03 -2.23 0.20
CA VAL A 87 18.12 -1.24 0.77
C VAL A 87 18.96 -0.07 1.28
N ASP A 88 18.74 1.11 0.70
CA ASP A 88 19.35 2.37 1.10
C ASP A 88 18.37 3.14 2.00
N LEU A 89 18.81 3.54 3.20
CA LEU A 89 18.04 4.41 4.09
C LEU A 89 18.34 5.86 3.71
N TYR A 90 17.43 6.46 2.95
CA TYR A 90 17.53 7.84 2.50
C TYR A 90 16.86 8.81 3.48
N ALA A 91 17.16 10.11 3.36
CA ALA A 91 16.78 11.16 4.31
C ALA A 91 17.55 11.09 5.64
N ALA A 92 17.63 12.23 6.32
CA ALA A 92 18.29 12.29 7.62
C ALA A 92 17.41 11.63 8.69
N GLU A 93 16.09 11.74 8.55
CA GLU A 93 15.07 11.29 9.49
C GLU A 93 15.05 9.76 9.60
N ASN A 94 15.02 9.05 8.46
CA ASN A 94 15.05 7.57 8.46
C ASN A 94 16.37 7.04 9.01
N GLN A 95 17.49 7.70 8.69
CA GLN A 95 18.79 7.32 9.21
C GLN A 95 18.89 7.58 10.71
N LEU A 96 18.39 8.71 11.20
CA LEU A 96 18.35 9.02 12.63
C LEU A 96 17.48 8.03 13.40
N ARG A 97 16.24 7.78 12.95
CA ARG A 97 15.36 6.76 13.55
C ARG A 97 16.06 5.41 13.63
N PHE A 98 16.73 4.97 12.55
CA PHE A 98 17.49 3.73 12.58
C PHE A 98 18.60 3.76 13.65
N LEU A 99 19.40 4.83 13.69
CA LEU A 99 20.54 4.92 14.59
C LEU A 99 20.12 5.04 16.06
N GLU A 100 18.99 5.69 16.34
CA GLU A 100 18.47 5.95 17.69
C GLU A 100 17.62 4.78 18.22
N ASP A 101 16.72 4.22 17.40
CA ASP A 101 15.76 3.20 17.86
C ASP A 101 16.28 1.77 17.71
N ILE A 102 17.19 1.52 16.76
CA ILE A 102 17.73 0.18 16.45
C ILE A 102 19.22 0.11 16.76
N GLY A 103 19.99 1.05 16.23
CA GLY A 103 21.45 1.10 16.34
C GLY A 103 22.15 -0.03 15.57
N ILE A 104 23.47 -0.10 15.75
CA ILE A 104 24.34 -1.12 15.11
C ILE A 104 25.18 -1.80 16.18
N HIS A 105 25.34 -3.12 16.08
CA HIS A 105 26.21 -3.88 16.96
C HIS A 105 27.66 -3.97 16.43
N GLY A 106 28.64 -4.12 17.34
CA GLY A 106 30.05 -4.32 17.02
C GLY A 106 30.81 -3.03 16.70
N ALA A 107 32.01 -3.17 16.10
CA ALA A 107 32.91 -2.04 15.81
C ALA A 107 32.27 -0.95 14.92
N ARG A 108 31.34 -1.33 14.02
CA ARG A 108 30.58 -0.35 13.21
C ARG A 108 29.67 0.55 14.06
N GLY A 109 29.31 0.09 15.27
CA GLY A 109 28.53 0.85 16.25
C GLY A 109 29.24 2.10 16.76
N GLU A 110 30.58 2.16 16.70
CA GLU A 110 31.34 3.34 17.12
C GLU A 110 31.05 4.58 16.24
N GLN A 111 30.62 4.34 14.99
CA GLN A 111 30.26 5.41 14.05
C GLN A 111 28.83 5.92 14.22
N VAL A 112 28.00 5.28 15.07
CA VAL A 112 26.58 5.63 15.25
C VAL A 112 26.43 7.07 15.74
N GLU A 113 27.08 7.43 16.86
CA GLU A 113 26.93 8.78 17.41
C GLU A 113 27.55 9.88 16.53
N PRO A 114 28.77 9.72 15.96
CA PRO A 114 29.30 10.70 15.01
C PRO A 114 28.37 10.95 13.81
N VAL A 115 27.78 9.89 13.24
CA VAL A 115 26.85 10.03 12.12
C VAL A 115 25.53 10.65 12.58
N ALA A 116 24.98 10.25 13.71
CA ALA A 116 23.75 10.81 14.25
C ALA A 116 23.91 12.31 14.55
N ALA A 117 25.01 12.71 15.20
CA ALA A 117 25.32 14.12 15.46
C ALA A 117 25.40 14.95 14.15
N TYR A 118 26.05 14.40 13.12
CA TYR A 118 26.07 15.02 11.80
C TYR A 118 24.66 15.13 11.20
N LEU A 119 23.87 14.06 11.21
CA LEU A 119 22.51 14.06 10.65
C LEU A 119 21.58 15.05 11.37
N ARG A 120 21.66 15.18 12.70
CA ARG A 120 20.89 16.17 13.49
C ARG A 120 21.22 17.61 13.10
N SER A 121 22.42 17.86 12.56
CA SER A 121 22.83 19.19 12.11
C SER A 121 22.27 19.58 10.74
N LEU A 122 21.74 18.62 9.97
CA LEU A 122 21.22 18.86 8.64
C LEU A 122 19.81 19.44 8.68
N THR A 123 19.52 20.37 7.79
CA THR A 123 18.14 20.73 7.46
C THR A 123 17.51 19.60 6.65
N SER A 124 16.35 19.10 7.12
CA SER A 124 15.58 18.05 6.45
C SER A 124 15.40 18.33 4.96
N ASN A 125 15.66 17.32 4.12
CA ASN A 125 15.30 17.37 2.71
C ASN A 125 13.98 16.62 2.52
N THR A 126 12.88 17.37 2.47
CA THR A 126 11.50 16.86 2.48
C THR A 126 11.04 16.21 1.17
N ASN A 127 11.94 15.92 0.22
CA ASN A 127 11.58 15.50 -1.14
C ASN A 127 11.42 13.98 -1.32
N LEU A 128 11.38 13.20 -0.23
CA LEU A 128 11.19 11.76 -0.30
C LEU A 128 9.74 11.35 -0.01
N ASP A 129 9.15 11.91 1.04
CA ASP A 129 7.78 11.65 1.47
C ASP A 129 6.89 12.83 1.04
N THR A 130 6.43 12.74 -0.19
CA THR A 130 5.63 13.75 -0.86
C THR A 130 4.26 13.21 -1.21
N VAL A 131 3.26 14.08 -1.16
CA VAL A 131 1.91 13.76 -1.63
C VAL A 131 1.83 14.00 -3.14
N PRO A 132 1.10 13.17 -3.93
CA PRO A 132 1.01 13.32 -5.38
C PRO A 132 0.63 14.74 -5.82
N VAL A 133 1.16 15.18 -6.97
CA VAL A 133 1.04 16.57 -7.45
C VAL A 133 -0.43 16.97 -7.70
N GLU A 134 -1.28 15.99 -7.95
CA GLU A 134 -2.72 16.07 -8.13
C GLU A 134 -3.44 16.63 -6.89
N VAL A 135 -2.83 16.53 -5.70
CA VAL A 135 -3.38 17.16 -4.48
C VAL A 135 -3.58 18.67 -4.64
N TRP A 136 -2.82 19.30 -5.54
CA TRP A 136 -2.99 20.71 -5.83
C TRP A 136 -4.32 21.06 -6.49
N ASP A 137 -5.01 20.11 -7.13
CA ASP A 137 -6.38 20.32 -7.62
C ASP A 137 -7.35 20.51 -6.45
N THR A 138 -7.26 19.66 -5.43
CA THR A 138 -8.03 19.79 -4.18
C THR A 138 -7.73 21.11 -3.47
N VAL A 139 -6.45 21.48 -3.37
CA VAL A 139 -6.03 22.76 -2.79
C VAL A 139 -6.60 23.95 -3.58
N ARG A 140 -6.56 23.90 -4.92
CA ARG A 140 -7.13 24.98 -5.76
C ARG A 140 -8.64 25.10 -5.58
N ALA A 141 -9.36 23.98 -5.50
CA ALA A 141 -10.80 23.98 -5.26
C ALA A 141 -11.13 24.60 -3.90
N SER A 142 -10.41 24.21 -2.84
CA SER A 142 -10.58 24.78 -1.50
C SER A 142 -10.23 26.28 -1.46
N MET A 143 -9.11 26.68 -2.07
CA MET A 143 -8.74 28.09 -2.19
C MET A 143 -9.84 28.95 -2.83
N LEU A 144 -10.54 28.42 -3.84
CA LEU A 144 -11.66 29.11 -4.48
C LEU A 144 -12.84 29.28 -3.51
N VAL A 145 -13.18 28.24 -2.75
CA VAL A 145 -14.26 28.26 -1.75
C VAL A 145 -13.98 29.29 -0.65
N HIS A 146 -12.74 29.35 -0.16
CA HIS A 146 -12.33 30.27 0.91
C HIS A 146 -11.89 31.66 0.42
N GLY A 147 -11.94 31.92 -0.89
CA GLY A 147 -11.53 33.19 -1.48
C GLY A 147 -10.02 33.50 -1.34
N VAL A 148 -9.19 32.47 -1.13
CA VAL A 148 -7.74 32.61 -0.96
C VAL A 148 -7.06 32.66 -2.33
N THR A 149 -6.43 33.78 -2.64
CA THR A 149 -5.63 33.92 -3.88
C THR A 149 -4.27 33.24 -3.74
N THR A 150 -3.61 32.91 -4.85
CA THR A 150 -2.21 32.39 -4.83
C THR A 150 -1.25 33.31 -4.10
N ARG A 151 -1.44 34.64 -4.19
CA ARG A 151 -0.65 35.61 -3.43
C ARG A 151 -0.98 35.54 -1.94
N GLY A 152 -2.25 35.39 -1.59
CA GLY A 152 -2.70 35.16 -0.21
C GLY A 152 -2.05 33.90 0.37
N MET A 153 -2.11 32.79 -0.36
CA MET A 153 -1.47 31.53 0.03
C MET A 153 0.03 31.68 0.28
N ALA A 154 0.76 32.33 -0.64
CA ALA A 154 2.19 32.59 -0.44
C ALA A 154 2.46 33.39 0.84
N LYS A 155 1.60 34.36 1.18
CA LYS A 155 1.68 35.13 2.42
C LYS A 155 1.42 34.26 3.65
N HIS A 156 0.40 33.40 3.63
CA HIS A 156 0.12 32.45 4.72
C HIS A 156 1.30 31.51 4.98
N LEU A 157 1.95 31.04 3.91
CA LEU A 157 3.13 30.18 3.99
C LEU A 157 4.43 30.92 4.34
N GLY A 158 4.39 32.25 4.57
CA GLY A 158 5.57 33.05 4.88
C GLY A 158 6.60 33.11 3.74
N ARG A 159 6.17 32.95 2.48
CA ARG A 159 7.05 32.88 1.30
C ARG A 159 6.86 34.05 0.36
N ALA A 160 7.93 34.39 -0.35
CA ALA A 160 7.86 35.33 -1.46
C ALA A 160 6.93 34.78 -2.56
N TYR A 161 6.03 35.63 -3.05
CA TYR A 161 5.14 35.27 -4.15
C TYR A 161 5.93 35.05 -5.44
N ASN A 162 5.85 33.84 -5.99
CA ASN A 162 6.49 33.46 -7.26
C ASN A 162 5.49 32.75 -8.20
N GLY A 163 4.30 33.34 -8.35
CA GLY A 163 3.26 32.83 -9.25
C GLY A 163 2.83 31.40 -8.91
N SER A 164 2.74 30.54 -9.94
CA SER A 164 2.29 29.15 -9.83
C SER A 164 3.40 28.13 -9.55
N VAL A 165 4.64 28.57 -9.33
CA VAL A 165 5.79 27.67 -9.11
C VAL A 165 5.56 26.73 -7.91
N LEU A 166 4.85 27.20 -6.89
CA LEU A 166 4.49 26.41 -5.70
C LEU A 166 3.77 25.10 -6.07
N TYR A 167 2.95 25.11 -7.12
CA TYR A 167 2.04 24.03 -7.49
C TYR A 167 2.59 23.11 -8.58
N LYS A 168 3.83 23.30 -9.02
CA LYS A 168 4.43 22.51 -10.12
C LYS A 168 4.95 21.15 -9.69
N HIS A 169 5.22 20.97 -8.40
CA HIS A 169 5.85 19.78 -7.84
C HIS A 169 5.02 19.24 -6.68
N ALA A 170 5.09 17.93 -6.48
CA ALA A 170 4.53 17.24 -5.33
C ALA A 170 4.93 17.97 -4.02
N PRO A 171 3.96 18.37 -3.16
CA PRO A 171 4.30 18.95 -1.86
C PRO A 171 4.89 17.89 -0.93
N SER A 172 5.80 18.32 -0.08
CA SER A 172 6.12 17.56 1.13
C SER A 172 4.93 17.56 2.10
N ARG A 173 4.91 16.60 3.03
CA ARG A 173 3.93 16.57 4.13
C ARG A 173 3.87 17.88 4.91
N GLU A 174 5.03 18.41 5.31
CA GLU A 174 5.13 19.69 6.03
C GLU A 174 4.49 20.83 5.24
N ARG A 175 4.73 20.88 3.91
CA ARG A 175 4.13 21.90 3.06
C ARG A 175 2.63 21.73 2.97
N LEU A 176 2.14 20.50 2.81
CA LEU A 176 0.72 20.24 2.75
C LEU A 176 0.03 20.56 4.08
N ALA A 177 0.67 20.29 5.22
CA ALA A 177 0.19 20.65 6.56
C ALA A 177 0.08 22.18 6.73
N ALA A 178 1.07 22.92 6.25
CA ALA A 178 1.01 24.38 6.27
C ALA A 178 -0.13 24.93 5.37
N VAL A 179 -0.35 24.31 4.21
CA VAL A 179 -1.46 24.65 3.31
C VAL A 179 -2.81 24.29 3.92
N SER A 180 -2.96 23.11 4.53
CA SER A 180 -4.21 22.69 5.17
C SER A 180 -4.57 23.60 6.34
N THR A 181 -3.58 23.99 7.16
CA THR A 181 -3.77 24.97 8.25
C THR A 181 -4.20 26.34 7.72
N ALA A 182 -3.65 26.78 6.59
CA ALA A 182 -4.01 28.06 5.99
C ALA A 182 -5.42 28.09 5.38
N LEU A 183 -5.95 26.92 5.00
CA LEU A 183 -7.29 26.77 4.41
C LEU A 183 -8.33 26.22 5.38
N ASP A 184 -7.92 25.80 6.58
CA ASP A 184 -8.76 25.08 7.54
C ASP A 184 -9.46 23.86 6.90
N GLU A 185 -8.69 23.05 6.16
CA GLU A 185 -9.20 21.89 5.42
C GLU A 185 -8.84 20.54 6.08
N PRO A 186 -9.83 19.84 6.67
CA PRO A 186 -9.60 18.57 7.35
C PRO A 186 -9.04 17.47 6.45
N ASP A 187 -9.51 17.34 5.22
CA ASP A 187 -9.07 16.29 4.30
C ASP A 187 -7.60 16.46 3.90
N LEU A 188 -7.15 17.71 3.71
CA LEU A 188 -5.75 18.02 3.43
C LEU A 188 -4.86 17.77 4.66
N HIS A 189 -5.40 17.99 5.87
CA HIS A 189 -4.71 17.67 7.11
C HIS A 189 -4.52 16.16 7.25
N CYS A 190 -5.55 15.36 6.99
CA CYS A 190 -5.45 13.89 6.95
C CYS A 190 -4.38 13.41 5.96
N LEU A 191 -4.33 13.99 4.75
CA LEU A 191 -3.30 13.62 3.76
C LEU A 191 -1.88 14.03 4.19
N ALA A 192 -1.73 15.16 4.89
CA ALA A 192 -0.44 15.62 5.36
C ALA A 192 0.11 14.76 6.50
N GLU A 193 -0.74 14.32 7.42
CA GLU A 193 -0.34 13.57 8.63
C GLU A 193 -0.46 12.05 8.51
N SER A 194 -0.96 11.53 7.38
CA SER A 194 -1.15 10.08 7.22
C SER A 194 0.14 9.28 7.33
N ASP A 195 0.03 8.07 7.88
CA ASP A 195 1.12 7.08 7.91
C ASP A 195 1.28 6.31 6.58
N VAL A 196 0.57 6.74 5.52
CA VAL A 196 0.59 6.10 4.21
C VAL A 196 1.59 6.80 3.31
N PHE A 197 2.63 6.07 2.90
CA PHE A 197 3.60 6.54 1.93
C PHE A 197 3.07 6.43 0.50
N TRP A 198 3.16 7.52 -0.26
CA TRP A 198 2.82 7.54 -1.68
C TRP A 198 4.03 7.16 -2.52
N ASP A 199 3.92 6.08 -3.29
CA ASP A 199 4.95 5.65 -4.24
C ASP A 199 4.44 5.74 -5.68
N THR A 200 5.36 5.82 -6.63
CA THR A 200 5.05 5.90 -8.07
C THR A 200 5.14 4.53 -8.71
N ILE A 201 4.11 4.16 -9.49
CA ILE A 201 4.13 2.96 -10.31
C ILE A 201 5.20 3.12 -11.39
N LEU A 202 6.22 2.24 -11.37
CA LEU A 202 7.32 2.27 -12.34
C LEU A 202 7.00 1.48 -13.62
N SER A 203 6.35 0.32 -13.48
CA SER A 203 5.95 -0.52 -14.60
C SER A 203 4.73 -1.36 -14.20
N ILE A 204 3.99 -1.80 -15.21
CA ILE A 204 2.90 -2.77 -15.09
C ILE A 204 3.16 -3.84 -16.14
N GLU A 205 3.32 -5.09 -15.71
CA GLU A 205 3.68 -6.21 -16.58
C GLU A 205 2.65 -7.33 -16.44
N PRO A 206 2.14 -7.90 -17.55
CA PRO A 206 1.21 -9.02 -17.48
C PRO A 206 1.91 -10.28 -16.97
N ARG A 207 1.30 -10.95 -15.99
CA ARG A 207 1.82 -12.18 -15.35
C ARG A 207 1.27 -13.50 -15.93
N GLY A 208 0.31 -13.42 -16.86
CA GLY A 208 -0.41 -14.59 -17.36
C GLY A 208 -1.52 -15.05 -16.41
N GLU A 209 -2.03 -16.26 -16.61
CA GLU A 209 -3.05 -16.85 -15.75
C GLU A 209 -2.39 -17.47 -14.51
N GLU A 210 -2.73 -16.94 -13.33
CA GLU A 210 -2.28 -17.43 -12.03
C GLU A 210 -3.46 -17.51 -11.06
N PRO A 211 -3.43 -18.42 -10.07
CA PRO A 211 -4.42 -18.39 -8.99
C PRO A 211 -4.39 -17.06 -8.25
N VAL A 212 -5.56 -16.42 -8.14
CA VAL A 212 -5.74 -15.16 -7.40
C VAL A 212 -6.48 -15.40 -6.09
N PHE A 213 -6.17 -14.57 -5.11
CA PHE A 213 -6.77 -14.62 -3.78
C PHE A 213 -7.25 -13.22 -3.41
N ASP A 214 -8.33 -13.16 -2.64
CA ASP A 214 -8.85 -11.92 -2.07
C ASP A 214 -9.20 -12.15 -0.59
N ALA A 215 -9.25 -11.06 0.18
CA ALA A 215 -9.55 -11.10 1.61
C ALA A 215 -10.60 -10.05 1.97
N THR A 216 -11.62 -10.45 2.72
CA THR A 216 -12.62 -9.50 3.24
C THR A 216 -12.22 -9.02 4.63
N VAL A 217 -11.99 -7.71 4.74
CA VAL A 217 -11.72 -7.01 6.01
C VAL A 217 -12.93 -6.17 6.37
N SER A 218 -13.51 -6.44 7.54
CA SER A 218 -14.66 -5.68 8.05
C SER A 218 -14.27 -4.26 8.44
N GLY A 219 -15.09 -3.27 8.08
CA GLY A 219 -14.92 -1.87 8.49
C GLY A 219 -14.13 -1.05 7.47
N THR A 220 -12.84 -1.33 7.31
CA THR A 220 -11.98 -0.55 6.40
C THR A 220 -12.03 -1.04 4.95
N HIS A 221 -12.41 -2.30 4.73
CA HIS A 221 -12.48 -2.93 3.41
C HIS A 221 -11.16 -2.84 2.60
N ASN A 222 -10.03 -2.75 3.29
CA ASN A 222 -8.69 -2.76 2.73
C ASN A 222 -7.72 -3.52 3.64
N PHE A 223 -6.62 -3.99 3.06
CA PHE A 223 -5.54 -4.70 3.76
C PHE A 223 -4.17 -4.38 3.15
N ILE A 224 -3.10 -4.77 3.84
CA ILE A 224 -1.73 -4.62 3.34
C ILE A 224 -1.30 -5.92 2.67
N ALA A 225 -0.90 -5.84 1.41
CA ALA A 225 -0.29 -6.94 0.65
C ALA A 225 1.06 -6.49 0.09
N ASN A 226 2.15 -7.18 0.46
CA ASN A 226 3.52 -6.85 0.04
C ASN A 226 3.90 -5.37 0.28
N GLY A 227 3.42 -4.77 1.38
CA GLY A 227 3.68 -3.37 1.73
C GLY A 227 2.82 -2.36 0.96
N ILE A 228 1.85 -2.81 0.18
CA ILE A 228 0.90 -1.97 -0.57
C ILE A 228 -0.48 -2.05 0.07
N VAL A 229 -1.16 -0.91 0.20
CA VAL A 229 -2.57 -0.87 0.59
C VAL A 229 -3.41 -1.37 -0.59
N ALA A 230 -4.04 -2.53 -0.43
CA ALA A 230 -4.96 -3.13 -1.39
C ALA A 230 -6.39 -2.99 -0.88
N HIS A 231 -7.31 -2.62 -1.75
CA HIS A 231 -8.73 -2.53 -1.45
C HIS A 231 -9.46 -3.79 -1.92
N ASN A 232 -10.54 -4.16 -1.21
CA ASN A 232 -11.38 -5.29 -1.56
C ASN A 232 -12.28 -4.90 -2.74
N SER A 233 -11.70 -4.88 -3.94
CA SER A 233 -12.26 -4.16 -5.08
C SER A 233 -13.38 -4.88 -5.83
N VAL A 234 -13.55 -6.19 -5.67
CA VAL A 234 -14.49 -6.94 -6.53
C VAL A 234 -15.94 -6.50 -6.30
N GLU A 235 -16.36 -6.38 -5.04
CA GLU A 235 -17.74 -6.03 -4.69
C GLU A 235 -17.98 -4.51 -4.72
N GLN A 236 -16.96 -3.72 -4.41
CA GLN A 236 -17.05 -2.26 -4.29
C GLN A 236 -16.98 -1.53 -5.64
N ASP A 237 -16.24 -2.06 -6.62
CA ASP A 237 -16.14 -1.46 -7.95
C ASP A 237 -17.23 -1.95 -8.91
N SER A 238 -17.88 -3.07 -8.60
CA SER A 238 -18.99 -3.61 -9.39
C SER A 238 -20.18 -2.64 -9.44
N ASP A 239 -20.65 -2.33 -10.64
CA ASP A 239 -21.91 -1.58 -10.82
C ASP A 239 -23.12 -2.43 -10.38
N VAL A 240 -23.05 -3.75 -10.58
CA VAL A 240 -24.08 -4.71 -10.18
C VAL A 240 -23.42 -5.94 -9.54
N VAL A 241 -23.95 -6.39 -8.40
CA VAL A 241 -23.57 -7.67 -7.78
C VAL A 241 -24.81 -8.55 -7.69
N LEU A 242 -24.74 -9.73 -8.29
CA LEU A 242 -25.83 -10.71 -8.38
C LEU A 242 -25.38 -12.03 -7.74
N PHE A 243 -26.17 -12.57 -6.81
CA PHE A 243 -26.01 -13.95 -6.36
C PHE A 243 -27.09 -14.83 -6.98
N VAL A 244 -26.69 -16.04 -7.39
CA VAL A 244 -27.62 -17.06 -7.89
C VAL A 244 -27.83 -18.08 -6.78
N PHE A 245 -29.03 -18.09 -6.20
CA PHE A 245 -29.41 -19.06 -5.18
C PHE A 245 -30.39 -20.09 -5.75
N ARG A 246 -30.00 -21.36 -5.76
CA ARG A 246 -30.82 -22.48 -6.23
C ARG A 246 -31.07 -23.44 -5.07
N GLU A 247 -32.24 -23.30 -4.45
CA GLU A 247 -32.60 -24.11 -3.27
C GLU A 247 -32.71 -25.62 -3.61
N GLU A 248 -33.09 -25.95 -4.85
CA GLU A 248 -33.14 -27.34 -5.35
C GLU A 248 -31.79 -28.08 -5.25
N TYR A 249 -30.66 -27.36 -5.24
CA TYR A 249 -29.34 -27.98 -5.10
C TYR A 249 -29.15 -28.59 -3.70
N TYR A 250 -29.80 -27.99 -2.69
CA TYR A 250 -29.70 -28.41 -1.29
C TYR A 250 -30.87 -29.30 -0.87
N LYS A 251 -32.00 -29.24 -1.59
CA LYS A 251 -33.22 -30.03 -1.36
C LYS A 251 -33.70 -30.66 -2.67
N PRO A 252 -32.97 -31.64 -3.23
CA PRO A 252 -33.26 -32.21 -4.55
C PRO A 252 -34.58 -32.98 -4.63
N ASP A 253 -35.06 -33.49 -3.49
CA ASP A 253 -36.28 -34.31 -3.42
C ASP A 253 -37.58 -33.48 -3.31
N ASP A 254 -37.49 -32.16 -3.20
CA ASP A 254 -38.66 -31.27 -3.12
C ASP A 254 -39.12 -30.87 -4.54
N PRO A 255 -40.24 -31.42 -5.05
CA PRO A 255 -40.71 -31.11 -6.39
C PRO A 255 -41.14 -29.64 -6.55
N ALA A 256 -41.46 -28.92 -5.48
CA ALA A 256 -41.85 -27.51 -5.53
C ALA A 256 -40.66 -26.58 -5.83
N LEU A 257 -39.43 -27.07 -5.67
CA LEU A 257 -38.20 -26.31 -5.90
C LEU A 257 -37.61 -26.57 -7.29
N LYS A 258 -38.15 -27.53 -8.05
CA LYS A 258 -37.61 -27.95 -9.34
C LYS A 258 -37.55 -26.78 -10.32
N GLY A 259 -36.35 -26.49 -10.81
CA GLY A 259 -36.08 -25.37 -11.71
C GLY A 259 -36.18 -24.00 -11.04
N LYS A 260 -36.44 -23.88 -9.74
CA LYS A 260 -36.55 -22.58 -9.08
C LYS A 260 -35.16 -22.01 -8.77
N ALA A 261 -34.91 -20.79 -9.24
CA ALA A 261 -33.71 -20.03 -8.92
C ALA A 261 -34.08 -18.62 -8.44
N THR A 262 -33.41 -18.15 -7.39
CA THR A 262 -33.53 -16.77 -6.92
C THR A 262 -32.28 -16.01 -7.31
N ILE A 263 -32.45 -14.95 -8.08
CA ILE A 263 -31.40 -13.98 -8.37
C ILE A 263 -31.50 -12.88 -7.32
N ILE A 264 -30.48 -12.75 -6.49
CA ILE A 264 -30.40 -11.75 -5.42
C ILE A 264 -29.55 -10.59 -5.95
N ILE A 265 -30.18 -9.46 -6.22
CA ILE A 265 -29.50 -8.23 -6.62
C ILE A 265 -29.00 -7.53 -5.36
N ALA A 266 -27.81 -7.91 -4.91
CA ALA A 266 -27.22 -7.42 -3.67
C ALA A 266 -26.65 -6.00 -3.80
N LYS A 267 -26.26 -5.59 -5.01
CA LYS A 267 -25.80 -4.23 -5.31
C LYS A 267 -26.23 -3.82 -6.71
N GLN A 268 -26.67 -2.58 -6.85
CA GLN A 268 -26.98 -1.94 -8.13
C GLN A 268 -26.78 -0.43 -7.98
N ARG A 269 -25.73 0.14 -8.60
CA ARG A 269 -25.35 1.56 -8.43
C ARG A 269 -26.38 2.52 -9.03
N ASN A 270 -27.07 2.10 -10.09
CA ASN A 270 -28.00 2.94 -10.87
C ASN A 270 -29.46 2.43 -10.83
N GLY A 271 -29.84 1.68 -9.81
CA GLY A 271 -31.14 0.99 -9.79
C GLY A 271 -31.42 0.25 -8.49
N PRO A 272 -32.60 -0.36 -8.38
CA PRO A 272 -33.02 -1.03 -7.16
C PRO A 272 -32.28 -2.35 -6.93
N THR A 273 -32.06 -2.67 -5.66
CA THR A 273 -31.70 -4.01 -5.18
C THR A 273 -32.97 -4.82 -4.90
N GLY A 274 -32.85 -6.15 -4.83
CA GLY A 274 -33.97 -7.03 -4.49
C GLY A 274 -33.81 -8.42 -5.05
N ASP A 275 -34.77 -9.28 -4.71
CA ASP A 275 -34.74 -10.69 -5.08
C ASP A 275 -35.74 -10.94 -6.21
N VAL A 276 -35.28 -11.62 -7.25
CA VAL A 276 -36.11 -12.01 -8.39
C VAL A 276 -36.09 -13.53 -8.50
N THR A 277 -37.28 -14.13 -8.36
CA THR A 277 -37.43 -15.56 -8.62
C THR A 277 -37.55 -15.78 -10.13
N LEU A 278 -36.83 -16.77 -10.65
CA LEU A 278 -36.80 -17.19 -12.06
C LEU A 278 -36.90 -18.72 -12.15
N THR A 279 -37.21 -19.21 -13.34
CA THR A 279 -37.11 -20.64 -13.65
C THR A 279 -35.81 -20.91 -14.42
N PHE A 280 -35.00 -21.84 -13.94
CA PHE A 280 -33.74 -22.29 -14.53
C PHE A 280 -33.95 -23.59 -15.30
N LEU A 281 -33.82 -23.52 -16.62
CA LEU A 281 -33.88 -24.66 -17.52
C LEU A 281 -32.48 -25.26 -17.64
N ARG A 282 -32.25 -26.38 -16.93
CA ARG A 282 -30.94 -27.02 -16.81
C ARG A 282 -30.36 -27.46 -18.15
N GLU A 283 -31.21 -27.96 -19.05
CA GLU A 283 -30.81 -28.50 -20.36
C GLU A 283 -30.21 -27.42 -21.27
N PHE A 284 -30.66 -26.17 -21.10
CA PHE A 284 -30.21 -25.03 -21.90
C PHE A 284 -29.33 -24.05 -21.12
N THR A 285 -29.09 -24.28 -19.83
CA THR A 285 -28.41 -23.33 -18.93
C THR A 285 -29.03 -21.92 -19.02
N LYS A 286 -30.36 -21.87 -19.02
CA LYS A 286 -31.13 -20.64 -19.31
C LYS A 286 -32.05 -20.27 -18.15
N PHE A 287 -32.09 -18.97 -17.82
CA PHE A 287 -33.09 -18.42 -16.91
C PHE A 287 -34.24 -17.80 -17.72
N VAL A 288 -35.47 -18.10 -17.32
CA VAL A 288 -36.71 -17.58 -17.93
C VAL A 288 -37.59 -16.95 -16.84
N PRO A 289 -38.56 -16.09 -17.22
CA PRO A 289 -39.55 -15.56 -16.27
C PRO A 289 -40.15 -16.70 -15.44
N TYR A 290 -40.34 -16.46 -14.15
CA TYR A 290 -40.79 -17.51 -13.25
C TYR A 290 -42.11 -18.10 -13.72
N SER A 291 -42.07 -19.39 -13.98
CA SER A 291 -43.23 -20.24 -14.19
C SER A 291 -43.03 -21.50 -13.35
N PRO A 292 -43.98 -21.87 -12.48
CA PRO A 292 -43.88 -23.10 -11.73
C PRO A 292 -43.82 -24.28 -12.70
N MET A 293 -42.76 -25.09 -12.63
CA MET A 293 -42.67 -26.30 -13.43
C MET A 293 -43.69 -27.30 -12.89
N MET A 294 -44.74 -27.61 -13.66
CA MET A 294 -45.70 -28.65 -13.26
C MET A 294 -45.02 -30.02 -13.33
N VAL A 295 -45.32 -30.86 -12.33
CA VAL A 295 -44.81 -32.23 -12.27
C VAL A 295 -45.44 -33.03 -13.42
N GLY A 296 -44.65 -33.28 -14.48
CA GLY A 296 -45.05 -34.14 -15.59
C GLY A 296 -45.19 -33.46 -16.95
N GLU A 297 -45.02 -32.14 -17.05
CA GLU A 297 -44.88 -31.48 -18.34
C GLU A 297 -43.41 -31.58 -18.79
N THR A 298 -43.17 -32.38 -19.82
CA THR A 298 -42.03 -32.13 -20.72
C THR A 298 -42.21 -30.76 -21.35
N GLU A 299 -41.11 -30.04 -21.48
CA GLU A 299 -41.00 -28.63 -21.84
C GLU A 299 -41.99 -28.16 -22.92
N PRO A 300 -42.51 -26.92 -22.86
CA PRO A 300 -43.21 -26.34 -24.00
C PRO A 300 -42.24 -26.26 -25.18
N ASP A 301 -42.58 -26.95 -26.27
CA ASP A 301 -41.90 -26.85 -27.56
C ASP A 301 -41.79 -25.37 -27.98
N PHE A 302 -40.56 -24.86 -28.06
CA PHE A 302 -40.22 -23.60 -28.70
C PHE A 302 -39.17 -23.83 -29.79
#